data_AF-A0A7S3GCI3-F1
#
_entry.id   AF-A0A7S3GCI3-F1
#
_cell.length_a   1.000
_cell.length_b   1.000
_cell.length_c   1.000
_cell.angle_alpha   90.00
_cell.angle_beta   90.00
_cell.angle_gamma   90.00
#
_symmetry.space_group_name_H-M   'P 1'
#
loop_
_entity.id
_entity.type
_entity.pdbx_description
1 polymer ?
#
loop_
_entity_poly.entity_id
_entity_poly.type
_entity_poly.pdbx_seq_one_letter_code
_entity_poly.pdbx_strand_id
1 'polypeptide(L)'
;MDTGSNERYSFIVEWLDVAASLIRQYQLLYYGNDGTVEMHDLKNRRVFLKRSKVDTISKKDLFLGATINVHARQLKVVDFCDDFTRQKLSVKAEKTLAIIKPDGYNYIGKIVDKVLEQGFRIANMRMVKLTRGEAQSFYAEHQGKEFFDKLVQFMTSDVAVALELVADNAVAAWRSMIGPTNSFRAKEESPKSLRALFGSDETRNAVHGSASPMEAEREIDFFFGSNSRFSTTATFSNCTLAIVKPHAFKEGG
;
A
#
# COMPACT_ATOMS: atom_id res chain seq x y z
N MET A 1 34.59 -21.45 -0.14
CA MET A 1 34.70 -20.39 -1.17
C MET A 1 33.30 -20.20 -1.71
N ASP A 2 32.62 -19.16 -1.24
CA ASP A 2 31.24 -18.86 -1.62
C ASP A 2 31.26 -18.23 -3.02
N THR A 3 30.85 -19.00 -4.03
CA THR A 3 30.72 -18.50 -5.40
C THR A 3 29.55 -17.52 -5.42
N GLY A 4 29.85 -16.22 -5.42
CA GLY A 4 28.87 -15.14 -5.49
C GLY A 4 27.87 -15.36 -6.62
N SER A 5 26.72 -15.93 -6.26
CA SER A 5 25.58 -16.09 -7.14
C SER A 5 25.20 -14.73 -7.70
N ASN A 6 25.21 -14.62 -9.03
CA ASN A 6 24.78 -13.43 -9.75
C ASN A 6 23.26 -13.29 -9.57
N GLU A 7 22.82 -12.78 -8.40
CA GLU A 7 21.41 -12.65 -8.05
C GLU A 7 20.73 -11.72 -9.06
N ARG A 8 20.09 -12.31 -10.06
CA ARG A 8 19.32 -11.61 -11.09
C ARG A 8 17.85 -11.81 -10.81
N TYR A 9 17.11 -10.71 -10.77
CA TYR A 9 15.68 -10.69 -10.57
C TYR A 9 14.99 -10.25 -11.86
N SER A 10 13.86 -10.86 -12.18
CA SER A 10 13.22 -10.74 -13.48
C SER A 10 11.73 -10.45 -13.32
N PHE A 11 11.27 -9.33 -13.87
CA PHE A 11 9.93 -8.80 -13.68
C PHE A 11 9.25 -8.50 -15.01
N ILE A 12 7.93 -8.70 -15.09
CA ILE A 12 7.10 -8.11 -16.12
C ILE A 12 6.74 -6.70 -15.67
N VAL A 13 7.03 -5.71 -16.51
CA VAL A 13 6.68 -4.31 -16.26
C VAL A 13 5.84 -3.74 -17.40
N GLU A 14 4.86 -2.93 -17.03
CA GLU A 14 3.99 -2.22 -17.95
C GLU A 14 4.40 -0.75 -18.06
N TRP A 15 4.41 -0.25 -19.29
CA TRP A 15 4.63 1.15 -19.60
C TRP A 15 3.51 1.67 -20.49
N LEU A 16 2.88 2.77 -20.10
CA LEU A 16 1.94 3.49 -20.95
C LEU A 16 2.72 4.37 -21.92
N ASP A 17 2.73 3.97 -23.19
CA ASP A 17 3.24 4.79 -24.29
C ASP A 17 2.17 5.82 -24.65
N VAL A 18 2.29 7.03 -24.10
CA VAL A 18 1.31 8.11 -24.25
C VAL A 18 1.13 8.51 -25.71
N ALA A 19 2.19 8.52 -26.50
CA ALA A 19 2.13 8.90 -27.91
C ALA A 19 1.32 7.88 -28.73
N ALA A 20 1.47 6.59 -28.43
CA ALA A 20 0.71 5.52 -29.09
C ALA A 20 -0.63 5.19 -28.42
N SER A 21 -0.89 5.71 -27.21
CA SER A 21 -2.01 5.32 -26.35
C SER A 21 -2.09 3.81 -26.11
N LEU A 22 -0.93 3.15 -25.97
CA LEU A 22 -0.82 1.70 -25.80
C LEU A 22 -0.04 1.35 -24.52
N ILE A 23 -0.53 0.32 -23.82
CA ILE A 23 0.24 -0.31 -22.74
C ILE A 23 1.18 -1.33 -23.38
N ARG A 24 2.48 -1.18 -23.13
CA ARG A 24 3.53 -2.11 -23.58
C ARG A 24 4.08 -2.87 -22.39
N GLN A 25 4.33 -4.15 -22.59
CA GLN A 25 4.95 -5.01 -21.59
C GLN A 25 6.41 -5.29 -21.93
N TYR A 26 7.27 -5.18 -20.92
CA TYR A 26 8.70 -5.46 -21.01
C TYR A 26 9.11 -6.42 -19.90
N GLN A 27 10.16 -7.19 -20.16
CA GLN A 27 10.91 -7.88 -19.13
C GLN A 27 11.94 -6.89 -18.59
N LEU A 28 11.90 -6.61 -17.29
CA LEU A 28 12.94 -5.89 -16.56
C LEU A 28 13.82 -6.89 -15.82
N LEU A 29 15.12 -6.86 -16.09
CA LEU A 29 16.13 -7.57 -15.33
C LEU A 29 16.80 -6.60 -14.35
N TYR A 30 16.86 -6.95 -13.08
CA TYR A 30 17.62 -6.24 -12.05
C TYR A 30 18.75 -7.13 -11.53
N TYR A 31 19.96 -6.59 -11.55
CA TYR A 31 21.17 -7.29 -11.15
C TYR A 31 21.54 -6.87 -9.72
N GLY A 32 21.33 -7.77 -8.75
CA GLY A 32 21.45 -7.47 -7.32
C GLY A 32 22.86 -7.15 -6.84
N ASN A 33 23.89 -7.58 -7.59
CA ASN A 33 25.30 -7.34 -7.30
C ASN A 33 25.74 -5.89 -7.53
N ASP A 34 25.25 -5.25 -8.60
CA ASP A 34 25.65 -3.89 -8.98
C ASP A 34 24.50 -2.89 -9.12
N GLY A 35 23.27 -3.34 -8.86
CA GLY A 35 22.05 -2.53 -8.92
C GLY A 35 21.70 -2.04 -10.33
N THR A 36 22.29 -2.63 -11.37
CA THR A 36 21.98 -2.25 -12.75
C THR A 36 20.68 -2.90 -13.24
N VAL A 37 20.10 -2.29 -14.28
CA VAL A 37 18.88 -2.79 -14.92
C VAL A 37 19.05 -2.96 -16.42
N GLU A 38 18.32 -3.91 -16.99
CA GLU A 38 18.23 -4.19 -18.43
C GLU A 38 16.76 -4.45 -18.78
N MET A 39 16.32 -4.06 -19.99
CA MET A 39 14.94 -4.30 -20.43
C MET A 39 14.87 -4.95 -21.80
N HIS A 40 13.97 -5.91 -21.94
CA HIS A 40 13.63 -6.57 -23.21
C HIS A 40 12.15 -6.40 -23.53
N ASP A 41 11.85 -6.11 -24.80
CA ASP A 41 10.49 -6.16 -25.33
C ASP A 41 10.03 -7.62 -25.35
N LEU A 42 8.96 -7.93 -24.60
CA LEU A 42 8.44 -9.30 -24.48
C LEU A 42 7.81 -9.81 -25.79
N LYS A 43 7.21 -8.91 -26.57
CA LYS A 43 6.54 -9.25 -27.83
C LYS A 43 7.54 -9.53 -28.93
N ASN A 44 8.54 -8.66 -29.05
CA ASN A 44 9.52 -8.72 -30.14
C ASN A 44 10.82 -9.45 -29.77
N ARG A 45 11.00 -9.80 -28.48
CA ARG A 45 12.21 -10.43 -27.92
C ARG A 45 13.49 -9.67 -28.26
N ARG A 46 13.43 -8.34 -28.26
CA ARG A 46 14.57 -7.46 -28.54
C ARG A 46 14.95 -6.65 -27.32
N VAL A 47 16.24 -6.32 -27.20
CA VAL A 47 16.72 -5.39 -26.17
C VAL A 47 16.06 -4.03 -26.40
N PHE A 48 15.35 -3.56 -25.39
CA PHE A 48 14.76 -2.23 -25.35
C PHE A 48 15.70 -1.25 -24.63
N LEU A 49 16.29 -1.68 -23.50
CA LEU A 49 17.28 -0.93 -22.75
C LEU A 49 18.46 -1.85 -22.45
N LYS A 50 19.66 -1.48 -22.91
CA LYS A 50 20.90 -2.18 -22.54
C LYS A 50 21.19 -1.99 -21.05
N ARG A 51 21.88 -2.95 -20.44
CA ARG A 51 22.29 -2.93 -19.04
C ARG A 51 22.91 -1.59 -18.66
N SER A 52 22.30 -0.88 -17.73
CA SER A 52 22.73 0.45 -17.28
C SER A 52 22.39 0.66 -15.80
N LYS A 53 23.11 1.59 -15.16
CA LYS A 53 22.83 1.97 -13.77
C LYS A 53 21.65 2.94 -13.72
N VAL A 54 20.76 2.74 -12.74
CA VAL A 54 19.64 3.65 -12.45
C VAL A 54 19.63 3.92 -10.96
N ASP A 55 20.19 5.07 -10.55
CA ASP A 55 20.39 5.39 -9.13
C ASP A 55 19.08 5.55 -8.34
N THR A 56 17.94 5.69 -9.03
CA THR A 56 16.63 5.85 -8.39
C THR A 56 15.98 4.54 -7.95
N ILE A 57 16.53 3.39 -8.32
CA ILE A 57 15.95 2.06 -8.08
C ILE A 57 16.88 1.24 -7.18
N SER A 58 16.28 0.59 -6.19
CA SER A 58 16.93 -0.43 -5.38
C SER A 58 16.08 -1.70 -5.33
N LYS A 59 16.66 -2.82 -4.87
CA LYS A 59 15.94 -4.10 -4.72
C LYS A 59 14.63 -3.97 -3.93
N LYS A 60 14.59 -3.11 -2.90
CA LYS A 60 13.39 -2.88 -2.06
C LYS A 60 12.25 -2.15 -2.79
N ASP A 61 12.53 -1.55 -3.95
CA ASP A 61 11.53 -0.86 -4.76
C ASP A 61 10.87 -1.78 -5.80
N LEU A 62 11.36 -3.01 -5.95
CA LEU A 62 10.94 -3.96 -6.99
C LEU A 62 10.02 -5.04 -6.41
N PHE A 63 8.74 -4.69 -6.24
CA PHE A 63 7.68 -5.60 -5.81
C PHE A 63 6.44 -5.43 -6.68
N LEU A 64 5.53 -6.40 -6.64
CA LEU A 64 4.32 -6.37 -7.48
C LEU A 64 3.44 -5.15 -7.16
N GLY A 65 3.07 -4.43 -8.21
CA GLY A 65 2.29 -3.19 -8.16
C GLY A 65 3.13 -1.92 -8.02
N ALA A 66 4.45 -2.02 -7.75
CA ALA A 66 5.31 -0.86 -7.61
C ALA A 66 5.42 -0.08 -8.92
N THR A 67 5.38 1.26 -8.86
CA THR A 67 5.74 2.12 -9.98
C THR A 67 7.17 2.63 -9.80
N ILE A 68 8.05 2.26 -10.73
CA ILE A 68 9.48 2.62 -10.72
C ILE A 68 9.81 3.54 -11.89
N ASN A 69 10.86 4.34 -11.75
CA ASN A 69 11.35 5.22 -12.80
C ASN A 69 12.64 4.69 -13.41
N VAL A 70 12.61 4.39 -14.71
CA VAL A 70 13.79 4.00 -15.50
C VAL A 70 13.97 4.99 -16.65
N HIS A 71 15.04 5.81 -16.61
CA HIS A 71 15.36 6.82 -17.63
C HIS A 71 14.14 7.64 -18.07
N ALA A 72 13.46 8.28 -17.10
CA ALA A 72 12.24 9.09 -17.26
C ALA A 72 10.97 8.33 -17.68
N ARG A 73 10.95 7.00 -17.67
CA ARG A 73 9.74 6.19 -17.88
C ARG A 73 9.22 5.65 -16.56
N GLN A 74 7.95 5.89 -16.28
CA GLN A 74 7.22 5.27 -15.17
C GLN A 74 6.76 3.88 -15.59
N LEU A 75 7.33 2.86 -14.98
CA LEU A 75 7.04 1.46 -15.25
C LEU A 75 6.32 0.86 -14.04
N LYS A 76 5.19 0.20 -14.25
CA LYS A 76 4.49 -0.55 -13.21
C LYS A 76 4.96 -2.00 -13.23
N VAL A 77 5.44 -2.52 -12.10
CA VAL A 77 5.77 -3.94 -11.94
C VAL A 77 4.47 -4.72 -11.81
N VAL A 78 4.21 -5.67 -12.72
CA VAL A 78 2.92 -6.37 -12.78
C VAL A 78 3.02 -7.88 -12.52
N ASP A 79 4.18 -8.51 -12.79
CA ASP A 79 4.41 -9.92 -12.45
C ASP A 79 5.91 -10.24 -12.35
N PHE A 80 6.25 -11.46 -11.94
CA PHE A 80 7.59 -12.03 -12.01
C PHE A 80 7.74 -12.88 -13.29
N CYS A 81 8.89 -12.77 -13.96
CA CYS A 81 9.16 -13.55 -15.18
C CYS A 81 9.72 -14.95 -14.91
N ASP A 82 10.21 -15.24 -13.70
CA ASP A 82 10.78 -16.54 -13.36
C ASP A 82 10.46 -16.97 -11.92
N ASP A 83 10.50 -18.29 -11.70
CA ASP A 83 10.18 -18.92 -10.41
C ASP A 83 11.21 -18.56 -9.34
N PHE A 84 12.45 -18.30 -9.71
CA PHE A 84 13.49 -17.87 -8.78
C PHE A 84 13.13 -16.52 -8.13
N THR A 85 12.81 -15.53 -8.95
CA THR A 85 12.38 -14.19 -8.53
C THR A 85 11.10 -14.29 -7.73
N ARG A 86 10.14 -15.09 -8.22
CA ARG A 86 8.88 -15.36 -7.52
C ARG A 86 9.15 -15.92 -6.13
N GLN A 87 9.83 -17.05 -5.99
CA GLN A 87 10.10 -17.65 -4.67
C GLN A 87 10.88 -16.71 -3.73
N LYS A 88 11.84 -15.94 -4.26
CA LYS A 88 12.68 -15.06 -3.43
C LYS A 88 11.96 -13.79 -2.98
N LEU A 89 11.02 -13.27 -3.77
CA LEU A 89 10.35 -11.98 -3.52
C LEU A 89 8.85 -12.09 -3.21
N SER A 90 8.15 -13.12 -3.68
CA SER A 90 6.71 -13.30 -3.46
C SER A 90 6.35 -13.60 -2.01
N VAL A 91 7.26 -14.25 -1.26
CA VAL A 91 7.06 -14.55 0.16
C VAL A 91 7.24 -13.30 1.05
N LYS A 92 7.76 -12.19 0.50
CA LYS A 92 8.22 -11.03 1.27
C LYS A 92 7.35 -9.76 1.20
N ALA A 93 6.22 -9.81 0.50
CA ALA A 93 5.40 -8.61 0.30
C ALA A 93 3.91 -8.96 0.37
N GLU A 94 3.44 -9.27 1.57
CA GLU A 94 2.01 -9.32 1.83
C GLU A 94 1.46 -7.89 1.88
N LYS A 95 0.19 -7.73 1.50
CA LYS A 95 -0.53 -6.45 1.53
C LYS A 95 -1.64 -6.50 2.57
N THR A 96 -1.90 -5.38 3.21
CA THR A 96 -3.07 -5.22 4.09
C THR A 96 -3.70 -3.84 3.91
N LEU A 97 -5.01 -3.74 4.15
CA LEU A 97 -5.65 -2.44 4.26
C LEU A 97 -5.53 -1.95 5.71
N ALA A 98 -5.08 -0.70 5.85
CA ALA A 98 -5.24 0.09 7.05
C ALA A 98 -6.20 1.26 6.78
N ILE A 99 -7.11 1.52 7.71
CA ILE A 99 -7.92 2.76 7.67
C ILE A 99 -7.67 3.52 8.95
N ILE A 100 -7.32 4.79 8.85
CA ILE A 100 -7.40 5.75 9.94
C ILE A 100 -8.83 6.27 9.95
N LYS A 101 -9.59 5.91 10.99
CA LYS A 101 -11.00 6.24 11.16
C LYS A 101 -11.19 7.73 11.50
N PRO A 102 -12.43 8.26 11.45
CA PRO A 102 -12.70 9.67 11.71
C PRO A 102 -12.12 10.22 13.04
N ASP A 103 -12.13 9.41 14.11
CA ASP A 103 -11.55 9.77 15.41
C ASP A 103 -10.01 9.81 15.40
N GLY A 104 -9.38 9.13 14.45
CA GLY A 104 -7.93 9.15 14.20
C GLY A 104 -7.45 10.33 13.36
N TYR A 105 -8.34 11.17 12.82
CA TYR A 105 -8.00 12.22 11.85
C TYR A 105 -6.91 13.18 12.35
N ASN A 106 -7.02 13.64 13.60
CA ASN A 106 -6.04 14.57 14.19
C ASN A 106 -4.68 13.92 14.46
N TYR A 107 -4.56 12.60 14.29
CA TYR A 107 -3.36 11.82 14.56
C TYR A 107 -2.77 11.19 13.30
N ILE A 108 -3.25 11.54 12.09
CA ILE A 108 -2.79 10.95 10.83
C ILE A 108 -1.25 10.95 10.72
N GLY A 109 -0.60 12.10 10.94
CA GLY A 109 0.86 12.21 10.87
C GLY A 109 1.56 11.24 11.84
N LYS A 110 1.15 11.22 13.11
CA LYS A 110 1.72 10.33 14.14
C LYS A 110 1.51 8.84 13.82
N ILE A 111 0.35 8.49 13.25
CA ILE A 111 0.06 7.10 12.86
C ILE A 111 0.92 6.70 11.67
N VAL A 112 1.03 7.57 10.66
CA VAL A 112 1.88 7.35 9.48
C VAL A 112 3.35 7.19 9.89
N ASP A 113 3.86 8.05 10.77
CA ASP A 113 5.23 7.94 11.27
C ASP A 113 5.46 6.57 11.93
N LYS A 114 4.53 6.13 12.79
CA LYS A 114 4.62 4.80 13.43
C LYS A 114 4.56 3.64 12.44
N VAL A 115 3.77 3.76 11.38
CA VAL A 115 3.67 2.75 10.30
C VAL A 115 5.03 2.61 9.62
N LEU A 116 5.67 3.74 9.29
CA LEU A 116 6.98 3.76 8.65
C LEU A 116 8.10 3.25 9.60
N GLU A 117 8.10 3.69 10.87
CA GLU A 117 9.03 3.22 11.91
C GLU A 117 8.98 1.69 12.10
N GLN A 118 7.80 1.10 11.95
CA GLN A 118 7.59 -0.35 12.07
C GLN A 118 8.00 -1.13 10.81
N GLY A 119 8.49 -0.44 9.78
CA GLY A 119 9.00 -1.04 8.54
C GLY A 119 7.93 -1.34 7.49
N PHE A 120 6.70 -0.82 7.64
CA PHE A 120 5.72 -0.90 6.57
C PHE A 120 6.03 0.09 5.46
N ARG A 121 5.83 -0.35 4.23
CA ARG A 121 5.78 0.55 3.08
C ARG A 121 4.33 0.92 2.78
N ILE A 122 4.07 2.21 2.57
CA ILE A 122 2.77 2.69 2.08
C ILE A 122 2.79 2.65 0.54
N ALA A 123 2.02 1.75 -0.06
CA ALA A 123 1.91 1.63 -1.52
C ALA A 123 0.91 2.65 -2.10
N ASN A 124 -0.24 2.82 -1.45
CA ASN A 124 -1.27 3.79 -1.82
C ASN A 124 -1.85 4.45 -0.57
N MET A 125 -2.25 5.72 -0.69
CA MET A 125 -2.89 6.49 0.37
C MET A 125 -3.99 7.36 -0.23
N ARG A 126 -5.17 7.38 0.39
CA ARG A 126 -6.30 8.22 -0.04
C ARG A 126 -7.13 8.67 1.16
N MET A 127 -7.44 9.95 1.22
CA MET A 127 -8.47 10.48 2.12
C MET A 127 -9.84 10.37 1.44
N VAL A 128 -10.84 9.86 2.15
CA VAL A 128 -12.19 9.59 1.65
C VAL A 128 -13.23 10.14 2.61
N LYS A 129 -14.38 10.56 2.09
CA LYS A 129 -15.59 10.80 2.88
C LYS A 129 -16.66 9.82 2.41
N LEU A 130 -16.86 8.76 3.19
CA LEU A 130 -17.78 7.69 2.81
C LEU A 130 -19.23 8.14 2.91
N THR A 131 -20.00 7.89 1.86
CA THR A 131 -21.46 7.90 1.93
C THR A 131 -21.96 6.72 2.75
N ARG A 132 -23.20 6.79 3.22
CA ARG A 132 -23.82 5.69 3.98
C ARG A 132 -23.81 4.37 3.20
N GLY A 133 -24.12 4.42 1.89
CA GLY A 133 -24.12 3.23 1.03
C GLY A 133 -22.73 2.62 0.87
N GLU A 134 -21.69 3.43 0.67
CA GLU A 134 -20.30 2.95 0.60
C GLU A 134 -19.85 2.31 1.92
N ALA A 135 -20.14 2.95 3.06
CA ALA A 135 -19.80 2.38 4.37
C ALA A 135 -20.56 1.08 4.66
N GLN A 136 -21.84 0.97 4.28
CA GLN A 136 -22.61 -0.27 4.39
C GLN A 136 -22.04 -1.38 3.50
N SER A 137 -21.68 -1.05 2.27
CA SER A 137 -21.05 -2.00 1.34
C SER A 137 -19.70 -2.48 1.87
N PHE A 138 -18.89 -1.59 2.44
CA PHE A 138 -17.59 -1.95 2.99
C PHE A 138 -17.70 -2.90 4.19
N TYR A 139 -18.63 -2.63 5.12
CA TYR A 139 -18.86 -3.44 6.32
C TYR A 139 -19.98 -4.49 6.16
N ALA A 140 -20.29 -4.93 4.94
CA ALA A 140 -21.43 -5.82 4.67
C ALA A 140 -21.41 -7.12 5.49
N GLU A 141 -20.23 -7.66 5.81
CA GLU A 141 -20.03 -8.83 6.69
C GLU A 141 -20.51 -8.63 8.14
N HIS A 142 -20.82 -7.39 8.53
CA HIS A 142 -21.36 -7.04 9.84
C HIS A 142 -22.86 -6.70 9.78
N GLN A 143 -23.49 -6.77 8.61
CA GLN A 143 -24.92 -6.54 8.48
C GLN A 143 -25.71 -7.50 9.38
N GLY A 144 -26.68 -6.96 10.10
CA GLY A 144 -27.48 -7.71 11.09
C GLY A 144 -26.89 -7.76 12.50
N LYS A 145 -25.65 -7.30 12.72
CA LYS A 145 -25.10 -7.14 14.07
C LYS A 145 -25.60 -5.85 14.72
N GLU A 146 -25.85 -5.87 16.02
CA GLU A 146 -26.42 -4.73 16.77
C GLU A 146 -25.59 -3.43 16.67
N PHE A 147 -24.27 -3.55 16.46
CA PHE A 147 -23.36 -2.41 16.33
C PHE A 147 -23.23 -1.86 14.90
N PHE A 148 -23.79 -2.54 13.89
CA PHE A 148 -23.56 -2.22 12.47
C PHE A 148 -23.97 -0.80 12.11
N ASP A 149 -25.17 -0.38 12.48
CA ASP A 149 -25.66 0.96 12.17
C ASP A 149 -24.86 2.06 12.85
N LYS A 150 -24.40 1.81 14.09
CA LYS A 150 -23.52 2.73 14.82
C LYS A 150 -22.16 2.85 14.14
N LEU A 151 -21.60 1.73 13.67
CA LEU A 151 -20.33 1.71 12.93
C LEU A 151 -20.45 2.48 11.60
N VAL A 152 -21.51 2.22 10.83
CA VAL A 152 -21.78 2.93 9.57
C VAL A 152 -21.94 4.42 9.84
N GLN A 153 -22.78 4.80 10.80
CA GLN A 153 -22.99 6.21 11.16
C GLN A 153 -21.68 6.89 11.52
N PHE A 154 -20.87 6.24 12.36
CA PHE A 154 -19.56 6.75 12.76
C PHE A 154 -18.62 6.92 11.56
N MET A 155 -18.49 5.91 10.71
CA MET A 155 -17.59 5.95 9.54
C MET A 155 -18.00 6.98 8.48
N THR A 156 -19.27 7.40 8.48
CA THR A 156 -19.78 8.47 7.62
C THR A 156 -19.79 9.86 8.25
N SER A 157 -19.41 9.97 9.54
CA SER A 157 -19.49 11.24 10.28
C SER A 157 -18.45 12.26 9.83
N ASP A 158 -17.30 11.81 9.35
CA ASP A 158 -16.24 12.64 8.82
C ASP A 158 -15.36 11.85 7.83
N VAL A 159 -14.24 12.43 7.42
CA VAL A 159 -13.25 11.80 6.56
C VAL A 159 -12.51 10.65 7.26
N ALA A 160 -12.12 9.66 6.47
CA ALA A 160 -11.21 8.59 6.86
C ALA A 160 -10.02 8.57 5.89
N VAL A 161 -8.92 7.93 6.29
CA VAL A 161 -7.74 7.77 5.42
C VAL A 161 -7.46 6.29 5.22
N ALA A 162 -7.58 5.82 3.99
CA ALA A 162 -7.21 4.48 3.59
C ALA A 162 -5.73 4.42 3.19
N LEU A 163 -5.05 3.36 3.61
CA LEU A 163 -3.65 3.06 3.32
C LEU A 163 -3.54 1.60 2.84
N GLU A 164 -2.90 1.38 1.70
CA GLU A 164 -2.41 0.06 1.30
C GLU A 164 -1.00 -0.10 1.87
N LEU A 165 -0.84 -0.99 2.85
CA LEU A 165 0.44 -1.27 3.50
C LEU A 165 1.06 -2.54 2.97
N VAL A 166 2.38 -2.53 2.78
CA VAL A 166 3.18 -3.66 2.30
C VAL A 166 4.28 -3.97 3.31
N ALA A 167 4.37 -5.22 3.74
CA ALA A 167 5.42 -5.73 4.63
C ALA A 167 5.48 -7.27 4.58
N ASP A 168 6.50 -7.84 5.21
CA ASP A 168 6.52 -9.27 5.53
C ASP A 168 5.37 -9.57 6.52
N ASN A 169 4.46 -10.49 6.16
CA ASN A 169 3.26 -10.83 6.94
C ASN A 169 2.44 -9.57 7.35
N ALA A 170 2.24 -8.64 6.41
CA ALA A 170 1.61 -7.35 6.65
C ALA A 170 0.29 -7.41 7.41
N VAL A 171 -0.58 -8.38 7.14
CA VAL A 171 -1.88 -8.50 7.85
C VAL A 171 -1.63 -8.79 9.33
N ALA A 172 -0.82 -9.81 9.63
CA ALA A 172 -0.51 -10.19 11.01
C ALA A 172 0.28 -9.09 11.75
N ALA A 173 1.26 -8.50 11.09
CA ALA A 173 2.06 -7.41 11.63
C ALA A 173 1.20 -6.18 11.95
N TRP A 174 0.29 -5.80 11.06
CA TRP A 174 -0.61 -4.65 11.27
C TRP A 174 -1.59 -4.93 12.40
N ARG A 175 -2.19 -6.13 12.43
CA ARG A 175 -3.05 -6.59 13.52
C ARG A 175 -2.37 -6.55 14.88
N SER A 176 -1.10 -6.95 14.96
CA SER A 176 -0.30 -6.86 16.17
C SER A 176 -0.06 -5.39 16.58
N MET A 177 0.32 -4.54 15.62
CA MET A 177 0.60 -3.13 15.85
C MET A 177 -0.63 -2.32 16.33
N ILE A 178 -1.82 -2.61 15.79
CA ILE A 178 -3.05 -1.88 16.16
C ILE A 178 -3.65 -2.37 17.48
N GLY A 179 -3.37 -3.61 17.90
CA GLY A 179 -3.86 -4.18 19.15
C GLY A 179 -5.34 -4.61 19.12
N PRO A 180 -5.90 -5.06 20.26
CA PRO A 180 -7.29 -5.52 20.39
C PRO A 180 -8.33 -4.50 19.91
N THR A 181 -9.45 -4.95 19.33
CA THR A 181 -10.50 -4.08 18.78
C THR A 181 -11.09 -3.11 19.80
N ASN A 182 -11.26 -3.57 21.05
CA ASN A 182 -11.73 -2.74 22.14
C ASN A 182 -10.56 -1.94 22.73
N SER A 183 -10.63 -0.61 22.65
CA SER A 183 -9.56 0.29 23.09
C SER A 183 -9.25 0.21 24.58
N PHE A 184 -10.20 -0.17 25.44
CA PHE A 184 -9.95 -0.40 26.86
C PHE A 184 -9.07 -1.63 27.07
N ARG A 185 -9.41 -2.75 26.41
CA ARG A 185 -8.56 -3.95 26.42
C ARG A 185 -7.19 -3.70 25.79
N ALA A 186 -7.14 -2.89 24.73
CA ALA A 186 -5.87 -2.53 24.12
C ALA A 186 -4.95 -1.76 25.10
N LYS A 187 -5.50 -0.88 25.94
CA LYS A 187 -4.74 -0.16 26.97
C LYS A 187 -4.15 -1.09 28.04
N GLU A 188 -4.82 -2.21 28.33
CA GLU A 188 -4.34 -3.20 29.30
C GLU A 188 -3.34 -4.18 28.66
N GLU A 189 -3.72 -4.81 27.54
CA GLU A 189 -2.98 -5.90 26.91
C GLU A 189 -1.83 -5.43 26.01
N SER A 190 -1.94 -4.23 25.42
CA SER A 190 -0.97 -3.69 24.46
C SER A 190 -0.90 -2.15 24.54
N PRO A 191 -0.40 -1.57 25.65
CA PRO A 191 -0.52 -0.12 25.92
C PRO A 191 0.11 0.81 24.86
N LYS A 192 1.05 0.28 24.06
CA LYS A 192 1.73 1.00 22.99
C LYS A 192 1.05 0.86 21.62
N SER A 193 0.00 0.05 21.52
CA SER A 193 -0.74 -0.18 20.27
C SER A 193 -1.51 1.08 19.83
N LEU A 194 -1.79 1.19 18.52
CA LEU A 194 -2.50 2.36 18.00
C LEU A 194 -3.89 2.55 18.61
N ARG A 195 -4.62 1.46 18.87
CA ARG A 195 -5.94 1.51 19.53
C ARG A 195 -5.84 1.94 20.99
N ALA A 196 -4.78 1.55 21.69
CA ALA A 196 -4.55 2.03 23.06
C ALA A 196 -4.24 3.53 23.11
N LEU A 197 -3.41 4.00 22.17
CA LEU A 197 -2.92 5.38 22.12
C LEU A 197 -3.97 6.38 21.61
N PHE A 198 -4.77 5.99 20.62
CA PHE A 198 -5.65 6.91 19.88
C PHE A 198 -7.13 6.55 19.94
N GLY A 199 -7.48 5.34 20.40
CA GLY A 199 -8.86 4.88 20.51
C GLY A 199 -9.52 5.24 21.84
N SER A 200 -10.85 5.42 21.79
CA SER A 200 -11.68 5.71 22.96
C SER A 200 -12.59 4.55 23.38
N ASP A 201 -13.12 3.77 22.44
CA ASP A 201 -14.00 2.64 22.71
C ASP A 201 -13.87 1.54 21.64
N GLU A 202 -14.86 0.65 21.50
CA GLU A 202 -14.85 -0.44 20.51
C GLU A 202 -15.19 0.03 19.08
N THR A 203 -16.05 1.03 18.92
CA THR A 203 -16.41 1.60 17.61
C THR A 203 -15.41 2.67 17.18
N ARG A 204 -15.10 3.59 18.10
CA ARG A 204 -14.11 4.67 17.99
C ARG A 204 -12.77 4.20 18.51
N ASN A 205 -12.12 3.37 17.70
CA ASN A 205 -10.83 2.77 18.02
C ASN A 205 -9.70 3.26 17.09
N ALA A 206 -9.85 4.45 16.49
CA ALA A 206 -8.88 5.13 15.62
C ALA A 206 -8.47 4.43 14.32
N VAL A 207 -8.38 3.09 14.28
CA VAL A 207 -7.85 2.35 13.13
C VAL A 207 -8.59 1.03 12.84
N HIS A 208 -8.75 0.74 11.55
CA HIS A 208 -9.17 -0.56 10.99
C HIS A 208 -7.97 -1.33 10.45
N GLY A 209 -8.07 -2.66 10.45
CA GLY A 209 -7.14 -3.54 9.77
C GLY A 209 -7.83 -4.83 9.39
N SER A 210 -7.63 -5.28 8.16
CA SER A 210 -8.21 -6.52 7.61
C SER A 210 -7.88 -7.72 8.50
N ALA A 211 -8.79 -8.68 8.65
CA ALA A 211 -8.55 -9.84 9.53
C ALA A 211 -7.80 -10.98 8.82
N SER A 212 -7.83 -11.02 7.50
CA SER A 212 -7.18 -12.05 6.68
C SER A 212 -6.61 -11.48 5.37
N PRO A 213 -5.71 -12.21 4.68
CA PRO A 213 -5.18 -11.78 3.38
C PRO A 213 -6.28 -11.65 2.30
N MET A 214 -7.29 -12.52 2.35
CA MET A 214 -8.43 -12.48 1.42
C MET A 214 -9.31 -11.24 1.66
N GLU A 215 -9.56 -10.89 2.93
CA GLU A 215 -10.23 -9.64 3.27
C GLU A 215 -9.40 -8.43 2.83
N ALA A 216 -8.08 -8.46 3.08
CA ALA A 216 -7.19 -7.39 2.66
C ALA A 216 -7.28 -7.14 1.15
N GLU A 217 -7.26 -8.18 0.31
CA GLU A 217 -7.39 -8.04 -1.14
C GLU A 217 -8.72 -7.38 -1.53
N ARG A 218 -9.85 -7.86 -1.00
CA ARG A 218 -11.19 -7.30 -1.24
C ARG A 218 -11.29 -5.84 -0.79
N GLU A 219 -10.78 -5.55 0.40
CA GLU A 219 -10.84 -4.23 1.01
C GLU A 219 -9.90 -3.22 0.29
N ILE A 220 -8.72 -3.66 -0.15
CA ILE A 220 -7.80 -2.86 -0.98
C ILE A 220 -8.45 -2.54 -2.32
N ASP A 221 -9.06 -3.53 -3.00
CA ASP A 221 -9.75 -3.31 -4.28
C ASP A 221 -10.91 -2.31 -4.15
N PHE A 222 -11.66 -2.36 -3.03
CA PHE A 222 -12.70 -1.36 -2.74
C PHE A 222 -12.14 0.08 -2.74
N PHE A 223 -10.95 0.31 -2.15
CA PHE A 223 -10.38 1.65 -2.02
C PHE A 223 -9.48 2.10 -3.18
N PHE A 224 -8.81 1.16 -3.85
CA PHE A 224 -7.72 1.43 -4.79
C PHE A 224 -7.84 0.65 -6.11
N GLY A 225 -8.86 -0.19 -6.25
CA GLY A 225 -9.14 -0.92 -7.48
C GLY A 225 -9.50 -0.01 -8.66
N SER A 226 -9.44 -0.56 -9.86
CA SER A 226 -9.64 0.18 -11.12
C SER A 226 -11.00 0.89 -11.20
N ASN A 227 -12.02 0.33 -10.53
CA ASN A 227 -13.37 0.87 -10.48
C ASN A 227 -13.64 1.72 -9.24
N SER A 228 -12.65 1.90 -8.36
CA SER A 228 -12.79 2.64 -7.12
C SER A 228 -12.88 4.14 -7.38
N ARG A 229 -14.09 4.69 -7.23
CA ARG A 229 -14.40 6.12 -7.45
C ARG A 229 -14.97 6.72 -6.18
N PHE A 230 -14.17 7.53 -5.48
CA PHE A 230 -14.64 8.38 -4.39
C PHE A 230 -14.61 9.84 -4.81
N SER A 231 -15.56 10.62 -4.29
CA SER A 231 -15.55 12.07 -4.44
C SER A 231 -14.35 12.68 -3.72
N THR A 232 -13.85 13.79 -4.28
CA THR A 232 -12.80 14.58 -3.62
C THR A 232 -13.29 15.13 -2.29
N THR A 233 -12.41 15.12 -1.28
CA THR A 233 -12.67 15.71 0.03
C THR A 233 -12.35 17.21 0.08
N ALA A 234 -11.71 17.75 -0.97
CA ALA A 234 -11.37 19.17 -1.04
C ALA A 234 -12.63 20.05 -1.21
N THR A 235 -12.72 21.10 -0.41
CA THR A 235 -13.81 22.10 -0.48
C THR A 235 -13.60 23.15 -1.57
N PHE A 236 -12.39 23.22 -2.14
CA PHE A 236 -11.95 24.24 -3.12
C PHE A 236 -12.17 25.70 -2.69
N SER A 237 -12.37 25.92 -1.39
CA SER A 237 -12.48 27.24 -0.77
C SER A 237 -11.54 27.29 0.43
N ASN A 238 -10.76 28.37 0.52
CA ASN A 238 -9.74 28.58 1.57
C ASN A 238 -8.75 27.40 1.72
N CYS A 239 -8.38 26.75 0.62
CA CYS A 239 -7.42 25.66 0.58
C CYS A 239 -6.21 25.99 -0.29
N THR A 240 -5.08 25.33 -0.04
CA THR A 240 -3.87 25.38 -0.87
C THR A 240 -3.41 23.97 -1.23
N LEU A 241 -2.53 23.86 -2.23
CA LEU A 241 -1.90 22.61 -2.62
C LEU A 241 -0.53 22.49 -1.95
N ALA A 242 -0.33 21.42 -1.18
CA ALA A 242 0.97 21.00 -0.70
C ALA A 242 1.38 19.69 -1.38
N ILE A 243 2.62 19.59 -1.83
CA ILE A 243 3.17 18.39 -2.46
C ILE A 243 4.29 17.87 -1.57
N VAL A 244 4.10 16.70 -0.96
CA VAL A 244 5.18 15.96 -0.29
C VAL A 244 6.10 15.41 -1.37
N LYS A 245 7.34 15.90 -1.41
CA LYS A 245 8.30 15.55 -2.46
C LYS A 245 8.81 14.11 -2.28
N PRO A 246 9.18 13.41 -3.36
CA PRO A 246 9.63 12.01 -3.30
C PRO A 246 10.78 11.71 -2.33
N HIS A 247 11.69 12.67 -2.05
CA HIS A 247 12.79 12.46 -1.11
C HIS A 247 12.32 12.22 0.32
N ALA A 248 11.23 12.88 0.75
CA ALA A 248 10.67 12.72 2.08
C ALA A 248 10.16 11.29 2.34
N PHE A 249 9.72 10.58 1.29
CA PHE A 249 9.31 9.17 1.38
C PHE A 249 10.49 8.20 1.38
N LYS A 250 11.66 8.58 0.86
CA LYS A 250 12.84 7.71 0.76
C LYS A 250 13.70 7.72 2.03
N GLU A 251 13.70 8.83 2.76
CA GLU A 251 14.49 9.03 3.98
C GLU A 251 13.75 8.58 5.25
N GLY A 252 12.41 8.48 5.20
CA GLY A 252 11.57 8.14 6.36
C GLY A 252 11.38 6.65 6.64
N GLY A 253 12.16 5.75 6.03
CA GLY A 253 12.07 4.29 6.23
C GLY A 253 13.37 3.56 6.02
#